data_AF-A0A2G6KJR9-F1
#
_entry.id   AF-A0A2G6KJR9-F1
#
_cell.length_a   1.000
_cell.length_b   1.000
_cell.length_c   1.000
_cell.angle_alpha   90.00
_cell.angle_beta   90.00
_cell.angle_gamma   90.00
#
_symmetry.space_group_name_H-M   'P 1'
#
loop_
_entity.id
_entity.type
_entity.pdbx_description
1 polymer ?
#
loop_
_entity_poly.entity_id
_entity_poly.type
_entity_poly.pdbx_seq_one_letter_code
_entity_poly.pdbx_strand_id
1 'polypeptide(L)'
;MTAFKESKTAENLMKAFAGESQARGRYTYYAEKAVEEGFQQIAEIFQETAYNEEMHARLYFNHLVENLGKDMVVINGADYPVALAATAENLQASAEGEHAEWTEIYPGFAKEAEEEGFSAIAKTFTRIADVEEKHEIRYNKLLENVKNASVFKKDAKIFWKCRRCGFIAESPVAPPKCPVCSHPQARSKILEMSERFQQRTDSKSSSCTPKSTVK
;
A
#
# COMPACT_ATOMS: atom_id res chain seq x y z
N MET A 1 11.10 24.06 28.54
CA MET A 1 10.31 23.01 27.86
C MET A 1 8.97 23.63 27.52
N THR A 2 8.61 23.63 26.24
CA THR A 2 7.29 24.07 25.77
C THR A 2 6.25 23.08 26.27
N ALA A 3 5.09 23.56 26.72
CA ALA A 3 3.98 22.65 27.07
C ALA A 3 3.50 21.94 25.79
N PHE A 4 3.27 20.62 25.85
CA PHE A 4 2.92 19.83 24.66
C PHE A 4 1.77 20.45 23.85
N LYS A 5 0.71 20.91 24.52
CA LYS A 5 -0.45 21.53 23.89
C LYS A 5 -0.14 22.75 23.02
N GLU A 6 0.89 23.50 23.39
CA GLU A 6 1.30 24.74 22.70
C GLU A 6 2.48 24.49 21.73
N SER A 7 2.94 23.24 21.64
CA SER A 7 4.08 22.84 20.81
C SER A 7 3.71 22.71 19.34
N LYS A 8 4.73 22.85 18.48
CA LYS A 8 4.58 22.54 17.06
C LYS A 8 4.35 21.06 16.82
N THR A 9 4.91 20.20 17.68
CA THR A 9 4.69 18.76 17.65
C THR A 9 3.21 18.38 17.77
N ALA A 10 2.46 19.01 18.67
CA ALA A 10 1.03 18.75 18.80
C ALA A 10 0.25 19.18 17.54
N GLU A 11 0.58 20.35 16.99
CA GLU A 11 0.00 20.84 15.73
C GLU A 11 0.31 19.87 14.57
N ASN A 12 1.55 19.41 14.46
CA ASN A 12 2.02 18.51 13.40
C ASN A 12 1.39 17.12 13.50
N LEU A 13 1.27 16.56 14.71
CA LEU A 13 0.54 15.30 14.93
C LEU A 13 -0.90 15.41 14.49
N MET A 14 -1.57 16.53 14.76
CA MET A 14 -2.95 16.74 14.35
C MET A 14 -3.08 16.95 12.82
N LYS A 15 -2.12 17.62 12.19
CA LYS A 15 -2.03 17.74 10.72
C LYS A 15 -1.82 16.38 10.07
N ALA A 16 -0.88 15.58 10.58
CA ALA A 16 -0.61 14.23 10.07
C ALA A 16 -1.82 13.32 10.25
N PHE A 17 -2.45 13.31 11.42
CA PHE A 17 -3.70 12.57 11.66
C PHE A 17 -4.80 12.96 10.66
N ALA A 18 -4.98 14.25 10.38
CA ALA A 18 -5.95 14.73 9.40
C ALA A 18 -5.58 14.34 7.96
N GLY A 19 -4.29 14.39 7.61
CA GLY A 19 -3.75 13.97 6.31
C GLY A 19 -4.00 12.48 6.04
N GLU A 20 -3.54 11.63 6.96
CA GLU A 20 -3.68 10.17 6.89
C GLU A 20 -5.14 9.71 6.88
N SER A 21 -5.99 10.34 7.70
CA SER A 21 -7.42 10.05 7.71
C SER A 21 -8.07 10.34 6.35
N GLN A 22 -7.60 11.38 5.65
CA GLN A 22 -8.08 11.70 4.31
C GLN A 22 -7.41 10.82 3.23
N ALA A 23 -6.13 10.46 3.37
CA ALA A 23 -5.42 9.54 2.48
C ALA A 23 -6.11 8.18 2.44
N ARG A 24 -6.43 7.59 3.60
CA ARG A 24 -7.29 6.40 3.72
C ARG A 24 -8.58 6.51 2.91
N GLY A 25 -9.29 7.64 3.06
CA GLY A 25 -10.53 7.89 2.32
C GLY A 25 -10.31 7.91 0.81
N ARG A 26 -9.35 8.69 0.34
CA ARG A 26 -8.99 8.80 -1.08
C ARG A 26 -8.59 7.45 -1.67
N TYR A 27 -7.71 6.70 -1.01
CA TYR A 27 -7.25 5.40 -1.49
C TYR A 27 -8.37 4.36 -1.54
N THR A 28 -9.34 4.43 -0.61
CA THR A 28 -10.57 3.62 -0.71
C THR A 28 -11.35 3.93 -1.98
N TYR A 29 -11.53 5.21 -2.33
CA TYR A 29 -12.24 5.61 -3.56
C TYR A 29 -11.43 5.25 -4.81
N TYR A 30 -10.11 5.36 -4.77
CA TYR A 30 -9.23 4.97 -5.88
C TYR A 30 -9.26 3.47 -6.13
N ALA A 31 -9.41 2.67 -5.07
CA ALA A 31 -9.62 1.25 -5.19
C ALA A 31 -10.93 0.92 -5.92
N GLU A 32 -12.03 1.57 -5.56
CA GLU A 32 -13.31 1.42 -6.25
C GLU A 32 -13.17 1.75 -7.73
N LYS A 33 -12.51 2.87 -8.03
CA LYS A 33 -12.25 3.27 -9.42
C LYS A 33 -11.42 2.25 -10.20
N ALA A 34 -10.37 1.71 -9.58
CA ALA A 34 -9.55 0.67 -10.18
C ALA A 34 -10.34 -0.62 -10.43
N VAL A 35 -11.36 -0.95 -9.62
CA VAL A 35 -12.28 -2.07 -9.90
C VAL A 35 -13.12 -1.79 -11.14
N GLU A 36 -13.71 -0.59 -11.26
CA GLU A 36 -14.51 -0.18 -12.42
C GLU A 36 -13.71 -0.31 -13.73
N GLU A 37 -12.44 0.07 -13.70
CA GLU A 37 -11.54 0.03 -14.86
C GLU A 37 -10.90 -1.36 -15.09
N GLY A 38 -11.23 -2.36 -14.29
CA GLY A 38 -10.77 -3.73 -14.47
C GLY A 38 -9.36 -4.02 -13.91
N PHE A 39 -8.83 -3.15 -13.06
CA PHE A 39 -7.53 -3.29 -12.40
C PHE A 39 -7.65 -3.86 -10.98
N GLN A 40 -8.18 -5.08 -10.85
CA GLN A 40 -8.46 -5.67 -9.53
C GLN A 40 -7.24 -5.77 -8.61
N GLN A 41 -6.04 -6.02 -9.15
CA GLN A 41 -4.81 -6.05 -8.33
C GLN A 41 -4.46 -4.65 -7.79
N ILE A 42 -4.60 -3.61 -8.63
CA ILE A 42 -4.34 -2.23 -8.23
C ILE A 42 -5.35 -1.80 -7.17
N ALA A 43 -6.62 -2.16 -7.35
CA ALA A 43 -7.66 -1.88 -6.37
C ALA A 43 -7.34 -2.44 -4.97
N GLU A 44 -6.85 -3.67 -4.90
CA GLU A 44 -6.50 -4.27 -3.62
C GLU A 44 -5.25 -3.66 -2.99
N ILE A 45 -4.30 -3.23 -3.81
CA ILE A 45 -3.13 -2.51 -3.32
C ILE A 45 -3.56 -1.16 -2.73
N PHE A 46 -4.46 -0.43 -3.40
CA PHE A 46 -5.03 0.79 -2.83
C PHE A 46 -5.76 0.52 -1.50
N GLN A 47 -6.51 -0.57 -1.39
CA GLN A 47 -7.16 -0.93 -0.12
C GLN A 47 -6.14 -1.31 0.96
N GLU A 48 -5.10 -2.05 0.61
CA GLU A 48 -4.01 -2.39 1.53
C GLU A 48 -3.34 -1.12 2.07
N THR A 49 -2.97 -0.18 1.17
CA THR A 49 -2.41 1.11 1.56
C THR A 49 -3.39 1.91 2.42
N ALA A 50 -4.69 1.93 2.10
CA ALA A 50 -5.70 2.60 2.93
C ALA A 50 -5.77 2.04 4.36
N TYR A 51 -5.58 0.73 4.53
CA TYR A 51 -5.46 0.12 5.86
C TYR A 51 -4.14 0.46 6.56
N ASN A 52 -3.06 0.68 5.81
CA ASN A 52 -1.79 1.17 6.37
C ASN A 52 -1.95 2.60 6.89
N GLU A 53 -2.58 3.50 6.11
CA GLU A 53 -2.85 4.88 6.54
C GLU A 53 -3.79 4.97 7.75
N GLU A 54 -4.74 4.03 7.87
CA GLU A 54 -5.52 3.91 9.10
C GLU A 54 -4.63 3.68 10.32
N MET A 55 -3.61 2.82 10.17
CA MET A 55 -2.67 2.53 11.25
C MET A 55 -1.72 3.68 11.53
N HIS A 56 -1.26 4.41 10.51
CA HIS A 56 -0.45 5.62 10.67
C HIS A 56 -1.24 6.71 11.40
N ALA A 57 -2.46 7.00 10.95
CA ALA A 57 -3.39 7.91 11.63
C ALA A 57 -3.59 7.53 13.10
N ARG A 58 -3.81 6.23 13.37
CA ARG A 58 -4.00 5.72 14.74
C ARG A 58 -2.78 5.97 15.62
N LEU A 59 -1.56 5.79 15.10
CA LEU A 59 -0.33 6.06 15.85
C LEU A 59 -0.19 7.54 16.21
N TYR A 60 -0.44 8.44 15.25
CA TYR A 60 -0.43 9.88 15.52
C TYR A 60 -1.51 10.29 16.53
N PHE A 61 -2.71 9.74 16.39
CA PHE A 61 -3.82 10.00 17.31
C PHE A 61 -3.53 9.49 18.73
N ASN A 62 -2.89 8.34 18.88
CA ASN A 62 -2.52 7.82 20.20
C ASN A 62 -1.54 8.76 20.92
N HIS A 63 -0.54 9.30 20.21
CA HIS A 63 0.36 10.31 20.80
C HIS A 63 -0.39 11.55 21.27
N LEU A 64 -1.37 12.03 20.50
CA LEU A 64 -2.23 13.15 20.92
C LEU A 64 -3.03 12.80 22.19
N VAL A 65 -3.68 11.64 22.23
CA VAL A 65 -4.47 11.20 23.38
C VAL A 65 -3.62 11.06 24.64
N GLU A 66 -2.44 10.45 24.53
CA GLU A 66 -1.51 10.25 25.65
C GLU A 66 -1.02 11.56 26.26
N ASN A 67 -0.86 12.62 25.45
CA ASN A 67 -0.29 13.89 25.88
C ASN A 67 -1.32 15.00 26.14
N LEU A 68 -2.54 14.91 25.61
CA LEU A 68 -3.58 15.95 25.71
C LEU A 68 -4.84 15.53 26.47
N GLY A 69 -5.09 14.23 26.61
CA GLY A 69 -6.34 13.73 27.15
C GLY A 69 -7.56 14.14 26.29
N LYS A 70 -8.26 15.20 26.70
CA LYS A 70 -9.48 15.70 26.02
C LYS A 70 -9.33 17.11 25.43
N ASP A 71 -8.14 17.68 25.51
CA ASP A 71 -7.89 19.01 24.97
C ASP A 71 -7.89 19.01 23.44
N MET A 72 -8.40 20.09 22.85
CA MET A 72 -8.43 20.27 21.40
C MET A 72 -7.11 20.87 20.90
N VAL A 73 -6.68 20.44 19.71
CA VAL A 73 -5.60 21.05 18.93
C VAL A 73 -6.20 21.77 17.73
N VAL A 74 -5.84 23.04 17.54
CA VAL A 74 -6.21 23.82 16.37
C VAL A 74 -5.09 23.69 15.35
N ILE A 75 -5.43 23.23 14.14
CA ILE A 75 -4.50 23.22 12.99
C ILE A 75 -4.83 24.40 12.08
N ASN A 76 -3.79 25.13 11.65
CA ASN A 76 -3.93 26.26 10.72
C ASN A 76 -3.05 26.03 9.48
N GLY A 77 -3.49 26.52 8.32
CA GLY A 77 -2.69 26.55 7.10
C GLY A 77 -2.29 25.17 6.55
N ALA A 78 -3.18 24.19 6.62
CA ALA A 78 -2.99 22.89 5.98
C ALA A 78 -3.87 22.79 4.73
N ASP A 79 -3.26 22.38 3.62
CA ASP A 79 -3.95 22.09 2.37
C ASP A 79 -4.12 20.57 2.21
N TYR A 80 -5.22 20.15 1.59
CA TYR A 80 -5.50 18.73 1.36
C TYR A 80 -5.86 18.48 -0.09
N PRO A 81 -5.34 17.40 -0.70
CA PRO A 81 -5.54 17.13 -2.11
C PRO A 81 -6.99 16.74 -2.40
N VAL A 82 -7.53 17.28 -3.49
CA VAL A 82 -8.85 16.95 -4.03
C VAL A 82 -8.65 16.31 -5.39
N ALA A 83 -8.64 14.98 -5.43
CA ALA A 83 -8.47 14.23 -6.65
C ALA A 83 -9.32 12.96 -6.62
N LEU A 84 -10.04 12.70 -7.71
CA LEU A 84 -10.64 11.41 -8.06
C LEU A 84 -10.84 11.41 -9.58
N ALA A 85 -10.02 10.64 -10.29
CA ALA A 85 -9.94 10.59 -11.74
C ALA A 85 -9.79 9.13 -12.21
N ALA A 86 -9.23 8.89 -13.40
CA ALA A 86 -8.93 7.52 -13.85
C ALA A 86 -7.75 6.91 -13.06
N THR A 87 -7.59 5.58 -13.11
CA THR A 87 -6.64 4.86 -12.24
C THR A 87 -5.21 5.34 -12.41
N ALA A 88 -4.79 5.71 -13.62
CA ALA A 88 -3.43 6.22 -13.86
C ALA A 88 -3.19 7.56 -13.13
N GLU A 89 -4.13 8.48 -13.23
CA GLU A 89 -4.09 9.78 -12.57
C GLU A 89 -4.17 9.63 -11.04
N ASN A 90 -5.00 8.71 -10.54
CA ASN A 90 -5.08 8.42 -9.11
C ASN A 90 -3.76 7.84 -8.58
N LEU A 91 -3.10 6.95 -9.32
CA LEU A 91 -1.78 6.42 -8.97
C LEU A 91 -0.71 7.50 -8.96
N GLN A 92 -0.74 8.41 -9.94
CA GLN A 92 0.17 9.56 -10.00
C GLN A 92 -0.02 10.49 -8.80
N ALA A 93 -1.26 10.89 -8.52
CA ALA A 93 -1.59 11.77 -7.39
C ALA A 93 -1.24 11.12 -6.05
N SER A 94 -1.42 9.80 -5.94
CA SER A 94 -1.03 9.06 -4.73
C SER A 94 0.49 9.06 -4.56
N ALA A 95 1.26 8.71 -5.61
CA ALA A 95 2.72 8.76 -5.55
C ALA A 95 3.24 10.16 -5.19
N GLU A 96 2.67 11.23 -5.73
CA GLU A 96 3.06 12.61 -5.40
C GLU A 96 2.76 12.96 -3.93
N GLY A 97 1.62 12.51 -3.40
CA GLY A 97 1.28 12.68 -1.99
C GLY A 97 2.25 11.97 -1.06
N GLU A 98 2.48 10.66 -1.29
CA GLU A 98 3.45 9.85 -0.55
C GLU A 98 4.84 10.48 -0.61
N HIS A 99 5.26 10.95 -1.79
CA HIS A 99 6.55 11.59 -1.99
C HIS A 99 6.74 12.81 -1.09
N ALA A 100 5.77 13.71 -1.06
CA ALA A 100 5.81 14.89 -0.20
C ALA A 100 5.88 14.49 1.28
N GLU A 101 5.19 13.42 1.68
CA GLU A 101 5.16 12.91 3.04
C GLU A 101 6.52 12.41 3.52
N TRP A 102 7.18 11.52 2.77
CA TRP A 102 8.46 10.96 3.22
C TRP A 102 9.69 11.85 2.97
N THR A 103 9.63 12.79 2.01
CA THR A 103 10.78 13.66 1.71
C THR A 103 10.82 14.94 2.52
N GLU A 104 9.67 15.56 2.76
CA GLU A 104 9.59 16.91 3.32
C GLU A 104 8.77 16.95 4.62
N ILE A 105 7.53 16.47 4.59
CA ILE A 105 6.56 16.68 5.68
C ILE A 105 6.97 15.92 6.94
N TYR A 106 7.07 14.59 6.88
CA TYR A 106 7.38 13.78 8.05
C TYR A 106 8.81 13.93 8.57
N PRO A 107 9.85 14.08 7.72
CA PRO A 107 11.18 14.47 8.19
C PRO A 107 11.18 15.83 8.90
N GLY A 108 10.44 16.82 8.38
CA GLY A 108 10.28 18.12 9.02
C GLY A 108 9.60 18.00 10.40
N PHE A 109 8.49 17.26 10.47
CA PHE A 109 7.77 17.03 11.73
C PHE A 109 8.61 16.25 12.75
N ALA A 110 9.38 15.26 12.31
CA ALA A 110 10.28 14.51 13.17
C ALA A 110 11.36 15.40 13.77
N LYS A 111 11.95 16.29 12.96
CA LYS A 111 12.98 17.24 13.41
C LYS A 111 12.41 18.20 14.47
N GLU A 112 11.27 18.81 14.22
CA GLU A 112 10.62 19.70 15.18
C GLU A 112 10.29 18.98 16.50
N ALA A 113 9.82 17.73 16.42
CA ALA A 113 9.57 16.92 17.61
C ALA A 113 10.84 16.61 18.41
N GLU A 114 11.97 16.37 17.75
CA GLU A 114 13.25 16.17 18.45
C GLU A 114 13.76 17.46 19.10
N GLU A 115 13.64 18.60 18.40
CA GLU A 115 14.03 19.93 18.92
C GLU A 115 13.19 20.34 20.14
N GLU A 116 11.92 19.95 20.19
CA GLU A 116 11.02 20.19 21.33
C GLU A 116 11.17 19.14 22.45
N GLY A 117 11.97 18.09 22.26
CA GLY A 117 12.26 17.05 23.25
C GLY A 117 11.30 15.85 23.27
N PHE A 118 10.51 15.67 22.20
CA PHE A 118 9.54 14.59 22.03
C PHE A 118 10.10 13.44 21.19
N SER A 119 11.25 12.87 21.56
CA SER A 119 11.98 11.88 20.76
C SER A 119 11.19 10.60 20.42
N ALA A 120 10.16 10.24 21.21
CA ALA A 120 9.28 9.12 20.89
C ALA A 120 8.38 9.43 19.67
N ILE A 121 7.85 10.65 19.59
CA ILE A 121 7.03 11.13 18.47
C ILE A 121 7.89 11.32 17.22
N ALA A 122 9.10 11.89 17.38
CA ALA A 122 10.06 12.03 16.28
C ALA A 122 10.36 10.68 15.60
N LYS A 123 10.56 9.63 16.40
CA LYS A 123 10.77 8.26 15.91
C LYS A 123 9.54 7.71 15.19
N THR A 124 8.33 8.03 15.62
CA THR A 124 7.11 7.61 14.93
C THR A 124 7.03 8.24 13.54
N PHE A 125 7.22 9.56 13.42
CA PHE A 125 7.26 10.23 12.11
C PHE A 125 8.33 9.65 11.19
N THR A 126 9.55 9.45 11.70
CA THR A 126 10.66 8.91 10.90
C THR A 126 10.33 7.51 10.36
N ARG A 127 9.76 6.63 11.20
CA ARG A 127 9.44 5.26 10.79
C ARG A 127 8.27 5.17 9.83
N ILE A 128 7.31 6.08 9.94
CA ILE A 128 6.18 6.15 9.01
C ILE A 128 6.68 6.69 7.65
N ALA A 129 7.57 7.69 7.63
CA ALA A 129 8.22 8.16 6.40
C ALA A 129 8.93 7.02 5.64
N ASP A 130 9.61 6.10 6.33
CA ASP A 130 10.22 4.92 5.71
C ASP A 130 9.20 4.01 4.99
N VAL A 131 7.95 3.97 5.48
CA VAL A 131 6.85 3.21 4.89
C VAL A 131 6.28 3.94 3.67
N GLU A 132 6.07 5.24 3.75
CA GLU A 132 5.49 6.03 2.64
C GLU A 132 6.41 6.03 1.42
N GLU A 133 7.73 5.98 1.61
CA GLU A 133 8.68 5.75 0.51
C GLU A 133 8.34 4.45 -0.26
N LYS A 134 7.92 3.40 0.45
CA LYS A 134 7.55 2.12 -0.18
C LYS A 134 6.18 2.19 -0.85
N HIS A 135 5.25 2.97 -0.32
CA HIS A 135 4.00 3.27 -0.99
C HIS A 135 4.24 4.00 -2.31
N GLU A 136 5.08 5.05 -2.31
CA GLU A 136 5.45 5.78 -3.53
C GLU A 136 6.06 4.85 -4.59
N ILE A 137 7.10 4.08 -4.21
CA ILE A 137 7.78 3.15 -5.12
C ILE A 137 6.77 2.17 -5.75
N ARG A 138 5.83 1.66 -4.93
CA ARG A 138 4.77 0.75 -5.39
C ARG A 138 3.83 1.46 -6.37
N TYR A 139 3.36 2.67 -6.06
CA TYR A 139 2.47 3.42 -6.94
C TYR A 139 3.12 3.80 -8.26
N ASN A 140 4.36 4.27 -8.25
CA ASN A 140 5.12 4.58 -9.47
C ASN A 140 5.26 3.35 -10.38
N LYS A 141 5.57 2.18 -9.81
CA LYS A 141 5.64 0.92 -10.57
C LYS A 141 4.29 0.53 -11.17
N LEU A 142 3.19 0.66 -10.42
CA LEU A 142 1.85 0.37 -10.93
C LEU A 142 1.46 1.34 -12.04
N LEU A 143 1.76 2.62 -11.87
CA LEU A 143 1.51 3.67 -12.84
C LEU A 143 2.23 3.40 -14.16
N GLU A 144 3.50 3.03 -14.10
CA GLU A 144 4.27 2.63 -15.28
C GLU A 144 3.60 1.45 -16.00
N ASN A 145 3.13 0.44 -15.26
CA ASN A 145 2.43 -0.69 -15.87
C ASN A 145 1.13 -0.26 -16.58
N VAL A 146 0.38 0.68 -16.01
CA VAL A 146 -0.86 1.21 -16.62
C VAL A 146 -0.52 2.02 -17.87
N LYS A 147 0.41 2.97 -17.78
CA LYS A 147 0.86 3.82 -18.91
C LYS A 147 1.41 2.99 -20.08
N ASN A 148 2.15 1.93 -19.78
CA ASN A 148 2.74 1.05 -20.80
C ASN A 148 1.82 -0.10 -21.24
N ALA A 149 0.55 -0.12 -20.82
CA ALA A 149 -0.40 -1.20 -21.09
C ALA A 149 0.14 -2.61 -20.76
N SER A 150 0.98 -2.72 -19.73
CA SER A 150 1.72 -3.92 -19.37
C SER A 150 1.17 -4.61 -18.10
N VAL A 151 0.02 -4.17 -17.60
CA VAL A 151 -0.69 -4.81 -16.46
C VAL A 151 -1.01 -6.27 -16.77
N PHE A 152 -1.43 -6.58 -18.00
CA PHE A 152 -1.84 -7.92 -18.42
C PHE A 152 -1.01 -8.48 -19.59
N LYS A 153 0.11 -7.83 -19.92
CA LYS A 153 1.00 -8.20 -21.03
C LYS A 153 2.45 -7.93 -20.67
N LYS A 154 3.34 -8.86 -21.02
CA LYS A 154 4.80 -8.73 -20.93
C LYS A 154 5.44 -9.22 -22.24
N ASP A 155 6.69 -8.81 -22.47
CA ASP A 155 7.41 -9.14 -23.71
C ASP A 155 7.80 -10.62 -23.79
N ALA A 156 8.11 -11.22 -22.63
CA ALA A 156 8.42 -12.63 -22.50
C ALA A 156 7.25 -13.42 -21.90
N LYS A 157 7.27 -14.74 -22.12
CA LYS A 157 6.37 -15.66 -21.41
C LYS A 157 6.64 -15.59 -19.91
N ILE A 158 5.58 -15.31 -19.15
CA ILE A 158 5.60 -15.35 -17.70
C ILE A 158 4.43 -16.18 -17.20
N PHE A 159 4.41 -16.46 -15.90
CA PHE A 159 3.33 -17.19 -15.26
C PHE A 159 2.30 -16.21 -14.70
N TRP A 160 1.06 -16.33 -15.16
CA TRP A 160 -0.10 -15.60 -14.68
C TRP A 160 -0.93 -16.49 -13.77
N LYS A 161 -1.21 -16.06 -12.55
CA LYS A 161 -2.08 -16.75 -11.60
C LYS A 161 -3.43 -16.06 -11.53
N CYS A 162 -4.50 -16.82 -11.75
CA CYS A 162 -5.86 -16.37 -11.46
C CYS A 162 -6.03 -16.26 -9.94
N ARG A 163 -6.33 -15.07 -9.46
CA ARG A 163 -6.52 -14.75 -8.04
C ARG A 163 -7.82 -15.29 -7.44
N ARG A 164 -8.71 -15.86 -8.27
CA ARG A 164 -9.98 -16.44 -7.82
C ARG A 164 -9.92 -17.94 -7.59
N CYS A 165 -9.30 -18.69 -8.51
CA CYS A 165 -9.26 -20.16 -8.44
C CYS A 165 -7.85 -20.73 -8.40
N GLY A 166 -6.80 -19.90 -8.49
CA GLY A 166 -5.41 -20.35 -8.46
C GLY A 166 -4.88 -20.92 -9.79
N PHE A 167 -5.68 -20.99 -10.86
CA PHE A 167 -5.21 -21.43 -12.18
C PHE A 167 -3.97 -20.65 -12.63
N ILE A 168 -2.97 -21.36 -13.17
CA ILE A 168 -1.71 -20.78 -13.65
C ILE A 168 -1.61 -20.98 -15.17
N ALA A 169 -1.33 -19.91 -15.91
CA ALA A 169 -1.04 -19.93 -17.34
C ALA A 169 0.36 -19.38 -17.61
N GLU A 170 1.13 -20.05 -18.46
CA GLU A 170 2.40 -19.53 -18.98
C GLU A 170 2.16 -18.87 -20.35
N SER A 171 2.27 -17.55 -20.43
CA SER A 171 1.92 -16.77 -21.62
C SER A 171 2.51 -15.35 -21.52
N PRO A 172 2.81 -14.66 -22.65
CA PRO A 172 3.12 -13.24 -22.60
C PRO A 172 1.92 -12.38 -22.18
N VAL A 173 0.69 -12.87 -22.37
CA VAL A 173 -0.57 -12.16 -22.07
C VAL A 173 -1.41 -12.97 -21.10
N ALA A 174 -1.95 -12.32 -20.06
CA ALA A 174 -2.92 -12.95 -19.16
C ALA A 174 -4.17 -13.41 -19.94
N PRO A 175 -4.77 -14.57 -19.65
CA PRO A 175 -5.97 -15.02 -20.36
C PRO A 175 -7.12 -13.99 -20.27
N PRO A 176 -7.77 -13.60 -21.40
CA PRO A 176 -8.91 -12.69 -21.38
C PRO A 176 -10.05 -13.17 -20.46
N LYS A 177 -10.19 -14.49 -20.34
CA LYS A 177 -11.10 -15.19 -19.44
C LYS A 177 -10.37 -16.39 -18.86
N CYS A 178 -10.50 -16.61 -17.55
CA CYS A 178 -9.92 -17.79 -16.91
C CYS A 178 -10.60 -19.07 -17.43
N PRO A 179 -9.85 -20.07 -17.93
CA PRO A 179 -10.43 -21.31 -18.48
C PRO A 179 -11.03 -22.22 -17.40
N VAL A 180 -10.72 -21.99 -16.12
CA VAL A 180 -11.23 -22.79 -15.00
C VAL A 180 -12.48 -22.15 -14.39
N CYS A 181 -12.38 -20.93 -13.86
CA CYS A 181 -13.49 -20.30 -13.14
C CYS A 181 -14.25 -19.24 -13.93
N SER A 182 -13.97 -19.08 -15.23
CA SER A 182 -14.66 -18.15 -16.14
C SER A 182 -14.61 -16.66 -15.77
N HIS A 183 -13.84 -16.26 -14.74
CA HIS A 183 -13.67 -14.86 -14.35
C HIS A 183 -12.83 -14.07 -15.36
N PRO A 184 -13.01 -12.74 -15.45
CA PRO A 184 -12.33 -11.88 -16.41
C PRO A 184 -10.82 -11.77 -16.15
N GLN A 185 -10.09 -11.33 -17.19
CA GLN A 185 -8.64 -11.08 -17.17
C GLN A 185 -8.17 -10.28 -15.95
N ALA A 186 -8.98 -9.32 -15.51
CA ALA A 186 -8.79 -8.49 -14.31
C ALA A 186 -8.38 -9.29 -13.06
N ARG A 187 -8.78 -10.58 -12.96
CA ARG A 187 -8.43 -11.45 -11.85
C ARG A 187 -7.05 -12.08 -11.97
N SER A 188 -6.26 -11.77 -12.99
CA SER A 188 -4.92 -12.31 -13.18
C SER A 188 -3.88 -11.44 -12.45
N LYS A 189 -2.90 -12.07 -11.82
CA LYS A 189 -1.64 -11.43 -11.39
C LYS A 189 -0.44 -12.18 -11.93
N ILE A 190 0.71 -11.52 -11.95
CA ILE A 190 1.99 -12.20 -12.13
C ILE A 190 2.23 -13.14 -10.93
N LEU A 191 2.69 -14.36 -11.21
CA LEU A 191 3.12 -15.32 -10.20
C LEU A 191 4.59 -15.05 -9.86
N GLU A 192 4.81 -14.55 -8.65
CA GLU A 192 6.13 -14.24 -8.11
C GLU A 192 7.00 -15.50 -7.98
N MET A 193 8.31 -15.35 -8.13
CA MET A 193 9.23 -16.50 -8.07
C MET A 193 9.18 -17.21 -6.71
N SER A 194 8.99 -16.49 -5.61
CA SER A 194 8.85 -17.06 -4.26
C SER A 194 7.66 -18.02 -4.15
N GLU A 195 6.52 -17.69 -4.78
CA GLU A 195 5.34 -18.56 -4.83
C GLU A 195 5.59 -19.85 -5.64
N ARG A 196 6.60 -19.89 -6.51
CA ARG A 196 6.96 -21.09 -7.32
C ARG A 196 7.75 -22.12 -6.53
N PHE A 197 8.53 -21.69 -5.54
CA PHE A 197 9.34 -22.61 -4.72
C PHE A 197 8.46 -23.45 -3.78
N GLN A 198 7.38 -22.88 -3.24
CA GLN A 198 6.43 -23.60 -2.38
C GLN A 198 5.77 -24.79 -3.10
N GLN A 199 5.51 -24.68 -4.41
CA GLN A 199 4.90 -25.77 -5.18
C GLN A 199 5.86 -26.95 -5.44
N ARG A 200 7.18 -26.72 -5.42
CA ARG A 200 8.19 -27.78 -5.58
C ARG A 200 8.44 -28.57 -4.30
N THR A 201 8.18 -27.98 -3.12
CA THR A 201 8.31 -28.69 -1.85
C THR A 201 7.11 -29.61 -1.60
N ASP A 202 5.92 -29.20 -2.02
CA ASP A 202 4.68 -29.99 -1.83
C ASP A 202 4.59 -31.17 -2.81
N SER A 203 5.22 -31.09 -3.99
CA SER A 203 5.25 -32.18 -4.98
C SER A 203 6.29 -33.27 -4.69
N LYS A 204 7.17 -33.08 -3.70
CA LYS A 204 8.20 -34.06 -3.31
C LYS A 204 7.83 -34.90 -2.07
N SER A 205 6.68 -34.67 -1.43
CA SER A 205 6.22 -35.47 -0.28
C SER A 205 5.40 -36.72 -0.67
N SER A 206 5.13 -36.93 -1.97
CA SER A 206 4.35 -38.08 -2.48
C SER A 206 5.19 -39.10 -3.26
N SER A 207 6.36 -39.50 -2.74
CA SER A 207 7.01 -40.74 -3.20
C SER A 207 7.96 -41.31 -2.15
N CYS A 208 7.51 -42.32 -1.39
CA CYS A 208 8.31 -43.50 -1.03
C CYS A 208 7.51 -44.48 -0.15
N THR A 209 7.14 -45.63 -0.71
CA THR A 209 7.68 -46.91 -0.22
C THR A 209 7.37 -48.01 -1.25
N PRO A 210 8.38 -48.66 -1.83
CA PRO A 210 8.20 -49.98 -2.40
C PRO A 210 8.28 -51.00 -1.27
N LYS A 211 7.24 -51.80 -1.06
CA LYS A 211 7.40 -53.08 -0.34
C LYS A 211 7.40 -54.19 -1.36
N SER A 212 8.60 -54.61 -1.73
CA SER A 212 8.87 -55.88 -2.37
C SER A 212 8.55 -57.04 -1.43
N THR A 213 8.00 -58.09 -2.03
CA THR A 213 7.93 -59.50 -1.66
C THR A 213 8.94 -60.02 -0.63
N VAL A 214 8.47 -60.93 0.23
CA VAL A 214 9.00 -62.24 0.69
C VAL A 214 8.03 -62.67 1.83
N LYS A 215 7.28 -63.77 1.77
CA LYS A 215 7.63 -65.19 1.61
C LYS A 215 6.37 -65.97 1.26
#